data_AF-I0BV30-F1
#
_entry.id   AF-I0BV30-F1
#
_cell.length_a   1.000
_cell.length_b   1.000
_cell.length_c   1.000
_cell.angle_alpha   90.00
_cell.angle_beta   90.00
_cell.angle_gamma   90.00
#
_symmetry.space_group_name_H-M   'P 1'
#
loop_
_entity.id
_entity.type
_entity.pdbx_description
1 polymer ?
#
loop_
_entity_poly.entity_id
_entity_poly.type
_entity_poly.pdbx_seq_one_letter_code
_entity_poly.pdbx_strand_id
1 'polypeptide(L)' 'MLRHVPAVLRLAGGFLLLGTGAWGWTTWHALLEESGGPDQGNELMFMIPYLIAAALTAAGLILLIQGLLRLRRRD' A
#
# COMPACT_ATOMS: atom_id res chain seq x y z
N MET A 1 -15.67 -25.31 -4.64
CA MET A 1 -15.61 -23.83 -4.49
C MET A 1 -14.67 -23.34 -3.38
N LEU A 2 -14.52 -24.03 -2.24
CA LEU A 2 -13.69 -23.57 -1.10
C LEU A 2 -12.18 -23.37 -1.39
N ARG A 3 -11.64 -23.91 -2.50
CA ARG A 3 -10.20 -23.83 -2.81
C ARG A 3 -9.75 -22.47 -3.38
N HIS A 4 -10.66 -21.60 -3.84
CA HIS A 4 -10.33 -20.27 -4.39
C HIS A 4 -10.36 -19.15 -3.35
N VAL A 5 -11.04 -19.38 -2.22
CA VAL A 5 -11.16 -18.42 -1.11
C VAL A 5 -9.80 -17.83 -0.70
N PRO A 6 -8.71 -18.61 -0.58
CA PRO A 6 -7.42 -18.05 -0.18
C PRO A 6 -6.76 -17.14 -1.24
N ALA A 7 -7.07 -17.31 -2.52
CA ALA A 7 -6.53 -16.45 -3.58
C ALA A 7 -7.31 -15.14 -3.68
N VAL A 8 -8.65 -15.23 -3.64
CA VAL A 8 -9.54 -14.07 -3.67
C VAL A 8 -9.29 -13.15 -2.47
N LEU A 9 -9.14 -13.70 -1.26
CA LEU A 9 -8.84 -12.91 -0.07
C LEU A 9 -7.49 -12.17 -0.17
N ARG A 10 -6.47 -12.79 -0.79
CA ARG A 10 -5.17 -12.13 -1.03
C ARG A 10 -5.30 -10.99 -2.04
N LEU A 11 -6.09 -11.20 -3.09
CA LEU A 11 -6.33 -10.15 -4.08
C LEU A 11 -7.09 -8.97 -3.46
N ALA A 12 -8.16 -9.25 -2.72
CA ALA A 12 -8.94 -8.24 -2.02
C ALA A 12 -8.09 -7.46 -1.00
N GLY A 13 -7.35 -8.17 -0.14
CA GLY A 13 -6.42 -7.55 0.80
C GLY A 13 -5.30 -6.76 0.10
N GLY A 14 -4.81 -7.27 -1.03
CA GLY A 14 -3.81 -6.61 -1.86
C GLY A 14 -4.30 -5.26 -2.42
N PHE A 15 -5.51 -5.22 -2.98
CA PHE A 15 -6.13 -3.98 -3.44
C PHE A 15 -6.41 -2.99 -2.31
N LEU A 16 -6.86 -3.48 -1.14
CA LEU A 16 -7.08 -2.62 0.02
C LEU A 16 -5.78 -1.96 0.50
N LEU A 17 -4.70 -2.73 0.66
CA LEU A 17 -3.42 -2.18 1.10
C LEU A 17 -2.80 -1.25 0.06
N LEU A 18 -2.90 -1.61 -1.23
CA LEU A 18 -2.39 -0.79 -2.32
C LEU A 18 -3.16 0.54 -2.44
N GLY A 19 -4.49 0.49 -2.34
CA GLY A 19 -5.34 1.67 -2.35
C GLY A 19 -5.07 2.58 -1.14
N THR A 20 -5.00 2.01 0.07
CA THR A 20 -4.70 2.77 1.29
C THR A 20 -3.29 3.35 1.27
N GLY A 21 -2.30 2.61 0.76
CA GLY A 21 -0.93 3.10 0.62
C GLY A 21 -0.82 4.25 -0.38
N ALA A 22 -1.42 4.11 -1.57
CA ALA A 22 -1.45 5.17 -2.58
C ALA A 22 -2.22 6.41 -2.10
N TRP A 23 -3.37 6.21 -1.43
CA TRP A 23 -4.15 7.29 -0.85
C TRP A 23 -3.43 7.98 0.31
N GLY A 24 -2.76 7.21 1.18
CA GLY A 24 -1.94 7.75 2.26
C GLY A 24 -0.79 8.61 1.73
N TRP A 25 -0.15 8.18 0.64
CA TRP A 25 0.88 8.96 -0.04
C TRP A 25 0.34 10.31 -0.54
N THR A 26 -0.75 10.32 -1.30
CA THR A 26 -1.30 11.56 -1.87
C THR A 26 -1.84 12.50 -0.79
N THR A 27 -2.51 11.96 0.22
CA THR A 27 -3.07 12.74 1.33
C THR A 27 -1.95 13.38 2.14
N TRP A 28 -0.91 12.62 2.49
CA TRP A 28 0.21 13.16 3.23
C TRP A 28 1.00 14.20 2.43
N HIS A 29 1.14 13.99 1.12
CA HIS A 29 1.77 14.97 0.24
C HIS A 29 1.02 16.30 0.22
N ALA A 30 -0.31 16.26 0.09
CA ALA A 30 -1.15 17.46 0.15
C ALA A 30 -1.04 18.17 1.51
N LEU A 31 -1.07 17.43 2.62
CA LEU A 31 -0.91 18.00 3.96
C LEU A 31 0.47 18.66 4.16
N LEU A 32 1.54 18.08 3.60
CA LEU A 32 2.88 18.64 3.67
C LEU A 32 3.00 19.94 2.86
N GLU A 33 2.36 20.00 1.69
CA GLU A 33 2.31 21.23 0.88
C GLU A 33 1.52 22.33 1.61
N GLU A 34 0.37 21.97 2.20
CA GLU A 34 -0.45 22.90 3.00
C GLU A 34 0.28 23.41 4.25
N SER A 35 1.15 22.60 4.86
CA SER A 35 1.91 23.00 6.05
C SER A 35 3.12 23.90 5.75
N GLY A 36 3.46 24.14 4.48
CA GLY A 36 4.66 24.90 4.10
C GLY A 36 5.95 24.08 4.09
N GLY A 37 5.86 22.75 4.13
CA GLY A 37 7.00 21.84 4.12
C GLY A 37 7.59 21.53 5.51
N PRO A 38 8.68 20.74 5.55
CA PRO A 38 9.31 20.34 6.81
C PRO A 38 10.17 21.47 7.40
N ASP A 39 10.02 21.74 8.69
CA ASP A 39 10.96 22.57 9.45
C ASP A 39 12.33 21.88 9.55
N GLN A 40 13.41 22.67 9.48
CA GLN A 40 14.78 22.15 9.65
C GLN A 40 14.91 21.43 11.00
N GLY A 41 15.30 20.15 10.95
CA GLY A 41 15.43 19.28 12.12
C GLY A 41 14.26 18.30 12.34
N ASN A 42 13.11 18.51 11.70
CA ASN A 42 11.95 17.60 11.79
C ASN A 42 11.72 16.76 10.53
N GLU A 43 12.57 16.91 9.50
CA GLU A 43 12.48 16.23 8.20
C GLU A 43 12.19 14.73 8.33
N LEU A 44 12.84 14.05 9.29
CA LEU A 44 12.69 12.62 9.49
C LEU A 44 11.27 12.24 9.95
N MET A 45 10.63 13.06 10.78
CA MET A 45 9.21 12.87 11.15
C MET A 45 8.29 13.00 9.94
N PHE A 46 8.59 13.92 9.02
CA PHE A 46 7.80 14.11 7.80
C PHE A 46 7.99 12.97 6.78
N MET A 47 9.08 12.21 6.87
CA MET A 47 9.31 11.02 6.03
C MET A 47 8.55 9.78 6.50
N ILE A 48 8.23 9.66 7.80
CA ILE A 48 7.60 8.46 8.37
C ILE A 48 6.30 8.09 7.64
N PRO A 49 5.36 9.01 7.38
CA PRO A 49 4.12 8.64 6.70
C PRO A 49 4.33 8.18 5.26
N TYR A 50 5.32 8.74 4.54
CA TYR A 50 5.70 8.25 3.21
C TYR A 50 6.24 6.82 3.28
N LEU A 51 7.06 6.49 4.28
CA LEU A 51 7.58 5.14 4.48
C LEU A 51 6.46 4.14 4.79
N ILE A 52 5.49 4.53 5.63
CA ILE A 52 4.32 3.71 5.93
C ILE A 52 3.48 3.51 4.67
N ALA A 53 3.18 4.57 3.92
CA ALA A 53 2.43 4.51 2.66
C ALA A 53 3.13 3.61 1.62
N ALA A 54 4.45 3.73 1.48
CA ALA A 54 5.25 2.87 0.60
C ALA A 54 5.22 1.40 1.05
N ALA A 55 5.35 1.13 2.34
CA ALA A 55 5.29 -0.23 2.90
C ALA A 55 3.91 -0.88 2.67
N LEU A 56 2.82 -0.14 2.89
CA LEU A 56 1.46 -0.60 2.59
C LEU A 56 1.28 -0.89 1.10
N THR A 57 1.75 0.01 0.24
CA THR A 57 1.69 -0.16 -1.23
C THR A 57 2.45 -1.40 -1.68
N ALA A 58 3.68 -1.59 -1.19
CA ALA A 58 4.51 -2.75 -1.50
C ALA A 58 3.89 -4.06 -0.99
N ALA A 59 3.39 -4.08 0.25
CA ALA A 59 2.68 -5.24 0.81
C ALA A 59 1.44 -5.59 -0.01
N GLY A 60 0.65 -4.58 -0.42
CA GLY A 60 -0.49 -4.75 -1.30
C GLY A 60 -0.12 -5.39 -2.64
N LEU A 61 0.93 -4.87 -3.28
CA LEU A 61 1.44 -5.41 -4.54
C LEU A 61 1.92 -6.87 -4.40
N ILE A 62 2.64 -7.19 -3.32
CA ILE A 62 3.10 -8.56 -3.05
C ILE A 62 1.90 -9.51 -2.93
N LEU A 63 0.85 -9.13 -2.20
CA LEU A 63 -0.35 -9.95 -2.05
C LEU A 63 -1.09 -10.13 -3.38
N LEU A 64 -1.16 -9.08 -4.21
CA LEU A 64 -1.74 -9.16 -5.56
C LEU A 64 -0.97 -10.16 -6.42
N ILE A 65 0.36 -10.05 -6.47
CA ILE A 65 1.23 -10.96 -7.23
C ILE A 65 1.06 -12.39 -6.74
N GLN A 66 1.08 -12.63 -5.43
CA GLN A 66 0.88 -13.95 -4.86
C GLN A 66 -0.51 -14.53 -5.17
N GLY A 67 -1.55 -13.70 -5.14
CA GLY A 67 -2.91 -14.07 -5.53
C GLY A 67 -2.99 -14.49 -6.98
N LEU A 68 -2.44 -13.68 -7.89
CA LEU A 68 -2.40 -13.94 -9.33
C LEU A 68 -1.60 -15.20 -9.68
N LEU A 69 -0.40 -15.37 -9.10
CA LEU A 69 0.42 -16.57 -9.31
C LEU A 69 -0.31 -17.85 -8.85
N ARG A 70 -1.10 -17.78 -7.77
CA ARG A 70 -1.88 -18.94 -7.30
C ARG A 70 -3.05 -19.29 -8.20
N LEU A 71 -3.67 -18.30 -8.83
CA LEU A 71 -4.70 -18.51 -9.84
C LEU A 71 -4.09 -19.12 -11.10
N ARG A 72 -3.01 -18.53 -11.62
CA ARG A 72 -2.33 -18.98 -12.84
C ARG A 72 -1.76 -20.40 -12.75
N ARG A 73 -1.24 -20.84 -11.60
CA ARG A 73 -0.74 -22.23 -11.43
C ARG A 73 -1.84 -23.31 -11.47
N ARG A 74 -3.11 -22.92 -11.59
CA ARG A 74 -4.26 -23.83 -11.59
C ARG A 74 -4.97 -23.91 -12.93
N ASP A 75 -4.68 -22.99 -13.85
CA ASP A 75 -5.09 -23.03 -15.25
C ASP A 75 -4.02 -23.74 -16.08
#